data_AF-A0A973SST0-F1
#
_entry.id   AF-A0A973SST0-F1
#
_cell.length_a   1.000
_cell.length_b   1.000
_cell.length_c   1.000
_cell.angle_alpha   90.00
_cell.angle_beta   90.00
_cell.angle_gamma   90.00
#
_symmetry.space_group_name_H-M   'P 1'
#
loop_
_entity.id
_entity.type
_entity.pdbx_description
1 polymer ?
#
loop_
_entity_poly.entity_id
_entity_poly.type
_entity_poly.pdbx_seq_one_letter_code
_entity_poly.pdbx_strand_id
1 'polypeptide(L)'
;GNSTALVGTPETVAQALLDYYDLGVDILSARGYATLDDTIDFGRHVIPLVRDEVAKRDAARAKRDAARAEPDPARAEPDAARAGHDAA
;
A
#
# COMPACT_ATOMS: atom_id res chain seq x y z
N GLY A 1 4.07 21.27 27.28
CA GLY A 1 4.40 20.70 25.97
C GLY A 1 4.01 19.25 25.97
N ASN A 2 3.03 18.87 25.17
CA ASN A 2 2.42 17.54 25.11
C ASN A 2 2.28 17.10 23.64
N SER A 3 3.26 17.44 22.81
CA SER A 3 3.27 17.08 21.38
C SER A 3 4.22 15.93 21.14
N THR A 4 3.77 14.93 20.39
CA THR A 4 4.60 13.87 19.85
C THR A 4 5.27 14.36 18.56
N ALA A 5 6.49 13.89 18.31
CA ALA A 5 7.24 14.19 17.11
C ALA A 5 7.95 12.92 16.61
N LEU A 6 8.03 12.76 15.30
CA LEU A 6 8.89 11.77 14.67
C LEU A 6 10.27 12.39 14.49
N VAL A 7 11.31 11.77 15.06
CA VAL A 7 12.68 12.31 15.06
C VAL A 7 13.65 11.21 14.65
N GLY A 8 14.51 11.51 13.69
CA GLY A 8 15.48 10.55 13.16
C GLY A 8 16.04 11.02 11.82
N THR A 9 16.70 10.12 11.11
CA THR A 9 17.12 10.36 9.72
C THR A 9 15.89 10.45 8.79
N PRO A 10 16.02 11.00 7.57
CA PRO A 10 14.92 11.02 6.61
C PRO A 10 14.30 9.64 6.36
N GLU A 11 15.13 8.60 6.33
CA GLU A 11 14.69 7.20 6.15
C GLU A 11 13.89 6.72 7.36
N THR A 12 14.33 7.04 8.57
CA THR A 12 13.62 6.66 9.81
C THR A 12 12.26 7.34 9.87
N VAL A 13 12.19 8.62 9.54
CA VAL A 13 10.93 9.37 9.48
C VAL A 13 10.03 8.79 8.39
N ALA A 14 10.57 8.49 7.19
CA ALA A 14 9.80 7.90 6.12
C ALA A 14 9.19 6.55 6.51
N GLN A 15 9.95 5.66 7.17
CA GLN A 15 9.42 4.38 7.66
C GLN A 15 8.29 4.59 8.67
N ALA A 16 8.44 5.50 9.63
CA ALA A 16 7.38 5.79 10.58
C ALA A 16 6.10 6.33 9.92
N LEU A 17 6.21 7.10 8.84
CA LEU A 17 5.04 7.56 8.07
C LEU A 17 4.39 6.41 7.29
N LEU A 18 5.19 5.47 6.78
CA LEU A 18 4.70 4.30 6.08
C LEU A 18 3.93 3.35 7.01
N ASP A 19 4.30 3.29 8.29
CA ASP A 19 3.52 2.54 9.29
C ASP A 19 2.07 3.06 9.39
N TYR A 20 1.87 4.38 9.35
CA TYR A 20 0.52 4.98 9.32
C TYR A 20 -0.20 4.71 8.00
N TYR A 21 0.51 4.78 6.87
CA TYR A 21 -0.05 4.43 5.57
C TYR A 21 -0.51 2.96 5.53
N ASP A 22 0.27 2.04 6.09
CA ASP A 22 -0.07 0.62 6.17
C ASP A 22 -1.30 0.36 7.08
N LEU A 23 -1.57 1.25 8.04
CA LEU A 23 -2.81 1.29 8.83
C LEU A 23 -4.01 1.91 8.08
N GLY A 24 -3.82 2.43 6.86
CA GLY A 24 -4.87 3.02 6.02
C GLY A 24 -5.04 4.54 6.18
N VAL A 25 -4.01 5.26 6.65
CA VAL A 25 -4.04 6.73 6.70
C VAL A 25 -3.68 7.31 5.32
N ASP A 26 -4.61 8.08 4.75
CA ASP A 26 -4.41 8.71 3.43
C ASP A 26 -3.85 10.13 3.48
N ILE A 27 -4.03 10.83 4.60
CA ILE A 27 -3.66 12.24 4.75
C ILE A 27 -2.79 12.43 6.00
N LEU A 28 -1.59 12.93 5.79
CA LEU A 28 -0.61 13.24 6.82
C LEU A 28 -0.34 14.74 6.84
N SER A 29 -0.57 15.38 7.98
CA SER A 29 -0.28 16.81 8.20
C SER A 29 0.91 16.95 9.17
N ALA A 30 2.08 17.26 8.63
CA ALA A 30 3.30 17.46 9.41
C ALA A 30 3.55 18.94 9.71
N ARG A 31 4.16 19.23 10.87
CA ARG A 31 4.64 20.56 11.25
C ARG A 31 6.01 20.44 11.88
N GLY A 32 6.94 21.27 11.44
CA GLY A 32 8.27 21.42 12.02
C GLY A 32 8.34 22.47 13.15
N TYR A 33 9.52 22.59 13.76
CA TYR A 33 9.85 23.67 14.70
C TYR A 33 10.38 24.90 13.97
N ALA A 34 11.12 24.70 12.87
CA ALA A 34 11.61 25.72 11.96
C ALA A 34 10.85 25.62 10.63
N THR A 35 9.63 26.19 10.58
CA THR A 35 8.63 25.91 9.53
C THR A 35 9.17 25.91 8.10
N LEU A 36 9.96 26.90 7.71
CA LEU A 36 10.46 27.01 6.33
C LEU A 36 11.50 25.94 6.01
N ASP A 37 12.56 25.86 6.81
CA ASP A 37 13.67 24.93 6.58
C ASP A 37 13.20 23.48 6.72
N ASP A 38 12.38 23.18 7.73
CA ASP A 38 11.80 21.86 7.92
C ASP A 38 10.92 21.45 6.73
N THR A 39 10.14 22.38 6.16
CA THR A 39 9.33 22.10 4.96
C THR A 39 10.21 21.79 3.76
N ILE A 40 11.30 22.53 3.59
CA ILE A 40 12.25 22.33 2.49
C ILE A 40 12.93 20.97 2.63
N ASP A 41 13.45 20.64 3.82
CA ASP A 41 14.16 19.40 4.08
C ASP A 41 13.22 18.19 3.96
N PHE A 42 11.99 18.31 4.45
CA PHE A 42 10.97 17.27 4.31
C PHE A 42 10.65 17.02 2.83
N GLY A 43 10.49 18.09 2.04
CA GLY A 43 10.25 18.01 0.61
C GLY A 43 11.41 17.40 -0.18
N ARG A 44 12.65 17.67 0.23
CA ARG A 44 13.86 17.17 -0.42
C ARG A 44 14.19 15.73 -0.06
N HIS A 45 14.00 15.35 1.21
CA HIS A 45 14.58 14.11 1.74
C HIS A 45 13.54 13.08 2.16
N VAL A 46 12.33 13.47 2.60
CA VAL A 46 11.34 12.52 3.15
C VAL A 46 10.26 12.17 2.12
N ILE A 47 9.66 13.17 1.48
CA ILE A 47 8.56 12.96 0.53
C ILE A 47 8.93 11.99 -0.60
N PRO A 48 10.12 12.08 -1.24
CA PRO A 48 10.49 11.14 -2.30
C PRO A 48 10.56 9.69 -1.80
N LEU A 49 11.18 9.46 -0.64
CA LEU A 49 11.30 8.13 -0.04
C LEU A 49 9.93 7.50 0.24
N VAL A 50 9.01 8.27 0.83
CA VAL A 50 7.65 7.80 1.13
C VAL A 50 6.92 7.46 -0.17
N ARG A 51 7.00 8.31 -1.20
CA ARG A 51 6.31 8.08 -2.48
C ARG A 51 6.80 6.81 -3.19
N ASP A 52 8.11 6.61 -3.23
CA ASP A 52 8.71 5.42 -3.86
C ASP A 52 8.26 4.14 -3.15
N GLU A 53 8.22 4.17 -1.82
CA GLU A 53 7.82 3.03 -0.99
C GLU A 53 6.31 2.74 -1.02
N VAL A 54 5.47 3.78 -1.10
CA VAL A 54 4.03 3.63 -1.35
C VAL A 54 3.80 2.98 -2.71
N ALA A 55 4.46 3.45 -3.77
CA ALA A 55 4.32 2.86 -5.10
C ALA A 55 4.69 1.36 -5.13
N LYS A 56 5.74 0.97 -4.41
CA LYS A 56 6.12 -0.46 -4.24
C LYS A 56 5.03 -1.26 -3.52
N ARG A 57 4.50 -0.73 -2.41
CA ARG A 57 3.43 -1.38 -1.63
C ARG A 57 2.15 -1.53 -2.45
N ASP A 58 1.74 -0.50 -3.17
CA ASP A 58 0.56 -0.53 -4.04
C ASP A 58 0.71 -1.56 -5.16
N ALA A 59 1.86 -1.59 -5.83
CA ALA A 59 2.15 -2.59 -6.84
C ALA A 59 2.12 -4.02 -6.26
N ALA A 60 2.64 -4.22 -5.05
CA ALA A 60 2.58 -5.50 -4.36
C ALA A 60 1.14 -5.89 -3.97
N ARG A 61 0.33 -4.93 -3.51
CA ARG A 61 -1.10 -5.16 -3.21
C ARG A 61 -1.85 -5.57 -4.47
N ALA A 62 -1.70 -4.83 -5.56
CA ALA A 62 -2.34 -5.15 -6.84
C ALA A 62 -1.97 -6.55 -7.35
N LYS A 63 -0.69 -6.94 -7.27
CA LYS A 63 -0.24 -8.29 -7.66
C LYS A 63 -0.88 -9.39 -6.82
N ARG A 64 -0.95 -9.21 -5.50
CA ARG A 64 -1.59 -10.17 -4.59
C ARG A 64 -3.08 -10.30 -4.89
N ASP A 65 -3.75 -9.18 -5.13
CA ASP A 65 -5.19 -9.18 -5.39
C ASP A 65 -5.51 -9.85 -6.73
N ALA A 66 -4.67 -9.66 -7.76
CA ALA A 66 -4.74 -10.41 -9.02
C ALA A 66 -4.52 -11.91 -8.83
N ALA A 67 -3.51 -12.33 -8.06
CA ALA A 67 -3.26 -13.74 -7.77
C ALA A 67 -4.41 -14.40 -6.99
N ARG A 68 -5.10 -13.65 -6.12
CA ARG A 68 -6.30 -14.15 -5.41
C ARG A 68 -7.52 -14.26 -6.34
N ALA A 69 -7.58 -13.44 -7.38
CA ALA A 69 -8.67 -13.45 -8.36
C ALA A 69 -8.50 -14.55 -9.42
N GLU A 70 -7.29 -15.12 -9.57
CA GLU A 70 -7.07 -16.25 -10.45
C GLU A 70 -7.89 -17.45 -9.96
N PRO A 71 -8.82 -17.97 -10.78
CA PRO A 71 -9.73 -19.03 -10.35
C PRO A 71 -8.94 -20.29 -10.02
N ASP A 72 -9.28 -20.92 -8.89
CA ASP A 72 -8.77 -22.23 -8.51
C ASP A 72 -9.02 -23.22 -9.66
N PRO A 73 -7.97 -23.74 -10.32
CA PRO A 73 -8.13 -24.66 -11.45
C PRO A 73 -8.82 -25.96 -11.05
N ALA A 74 -8.91 -26.28 -9.74
CA ALA A 74 -9.64 -27.44 -9.24
C ALA A 74 -11.16 -27.22 -9.12
N ARG A 75 -11.67 -25.98 -9.22
CA ARG A 75 -13.13 -25.68 -9.20
C ARG A 75 -13.79 -25.66 -10.58
N ALA A 76 -13.01 -25.72 -11.65
CA ALA A 76 -13.52 -25.87 -13.00
C ALA A 76 -13.86 -27.36 -13.26
N GLU A 77 -14.97 -27.85 -12.69
CA GLU A 77 -15.52 -29.13 -13.14
C GLU A 77 -16.17 -28.99 -14.53
N PRO A 78 -16.06 -30.00 -15.41
CA PRO A 78 -16.55 -29.93 -16.77
C PRO A 78 -18.08 -30.06 -16.82
N ASP A 79 -18.77 -28.97 -17.11
CA ASP A 79 -20.22 -28.90 -17.33
C ASP A 79 -20.67 -29.53 -18.68
N ALA A 80 -20.04 -30.65 -19.08
CA ALA A 80 -20.21 -31.27 -20.39
C ALA A 80 -20.90 -32.65 -20.36
N ALA A 81 -21.49 -33.07 -19.24
CA ALA A 81 -22.02 -34.44 -19.07
C ALA A 81 -23.55 -34.57 -19.02
N ARG A 82 -24.36 -33.54 -19.33
CA ARG A 82 -25.84 -33.63 -19.27
C ARG A 82 -26.59 -33.68 -20.61
N ALA A 83 -25.92 -33.71 -21.75
CA ALA A 83 -26.58 -33.91 -23.05
C ALA A 83 -26.61 -35.40 -23.43
N GLY A 84 -27.54 -36.18 -22.86
CA GLY A 84 -27.68 -37.58 -23.24
C GLY A 84 -28.65 -38.40 -22.39
N HIS A 85 -29.90 -37.98 -22.26
CA HIS A 85 -30.95 -38.89 -21.77
C HIS A 85 -32.37 -38.57 -22.27
N ASP A 86 -32.50 -38.19 -23.54
CA ASP A 86 -33.80 -38.11 -24.22
C ASP A 86 -33.68 -38.64 -25.66
N ALA A 87 -33.69 -39.97 -25.80
CA ALA A 87 -34.05 -40.65 -27.05
C ALA A 87 -34.16 -42.18 -26.80
N ALA A 88 -35.39 -42.64 -26.51
CA ALA A 88 -36.02 -43.90 -26.96
C ALA A 88 -37.07 -44.38 -25.94
#